data_AF-A0A931WUB5-F1
#
_entry.id   AF-A0A931WUB5-F1
#
_cell.length_a   1.000
_cell.length_b   1.000
_cell.length_c   1.000
_cell.angle_alpha   90.00
_cell.angle_beta   90.00
_cell.angle_gamma   90.00
#
_symmetry.space_group_name_H-M   'P 1'
#
loop_
_entity.id
_entity.type
_entity.pdbx_description
1 polymer ?
#
loop_
_entity_poly.entity_id
_entity_poly.type
_entity_poly.pdbx_seq_one_letter_code
_entity_poly.pdbx_strand_id
1 'polypeptide(L)'
;MAKKVVTSPHLSPPIAPYAAAVRAGKMVFLSGTVGTDSRGKLAGAARGKADMTAQAKQVFRGISESLRLLGSDLGRIAQLKSFVTDWKVLGRYYRVARRFLPSQARPAGSTVMASLAQEGLLLEIEGTAVDDEPVFLEGGGAPGPFSPRGVLVDNLLFVSACYARDSGGRALAKGDAREQSKRALEGLCQTLEAAEFSVGDVVRTSMTLADMRHLPAFERAYATFFRQPYPAMTVTQGQLPARGLLLGVEAVACKSPKTAVAPGGRRQRWSESLPLLSLPLSQAVRAGGLAYFSGLLSLTPKGRLMGPGDIRKQTRRCLEQLETSLGLLGLSREDVVKTTVYITDWREYWPYNDVYGDFFRPPYPARSTVQMGLPIPGALIQIDAIAAAGAARTAQVAVSDRSLWKRGRR
;
A
#
# COMPACT_ATOMS: atom_id res chain seq x y z
N MET A 1 -23.94 -0.85 -15.27
CA MET A 1 -22.96 -1.55 -16.11
C MET A 1 -21.86 -2.09 -15.20
N ALA A 2 -21.41 -3.32 -15.40
CA ALA A 2 -20.34 -3.91 -14.60
C ALA A 2 -18.96 -3.44 -15.09
N LYS A 3 -17.95 -3.50 -14.22
CA LYS A 3 -16.54 -3.20 -14.53
C LYS A 3 -16.07 -3.94 -15.80
N LYS A 4 -15.35 -3.24 -16.69
CA LYS A 4 -14.88 -3.80 -17.97
C LYS A 4 -13.50 -4.46 -17.80
N VAL A 5 -13.35 -5.73 -18.18
CA VAL A 5 -12.05 -6.43 -18.14
C VAL A 5 -11.31 -6.27 -19.47
N VAL A 6 -10.01 -5.97 -19.40
CA VAL A 6 -9.07 -5.89 -20.53
C VAL A 6 -7.93 -6.89 -20.29
N THR A 7 -7.63 -7.73 -21.26
CA THR A 7 -6.63 -8.81 -21.12
C THR A 7 -5.41 -8.57 -22.00
N SER A 8 -4.25 -9.12 -21.62
CA SER A 8 -3.03 -9.13 -22.43
C SER A 8 -2.29 -10.46 -22.29
N PRO A 9 -1.75 -11.04 -23.38
CA PRO A 9 -0.90 -12.22 -23.32
C PRO A 9 0.50 -11.93 -22.76
N HIS A 10 0.85 -10.65 -22.56
CA HIS A 10 2.17 -10.22 -22.09
C HIS A 10 2.25 -10.07 -20.57
N LEU A 11 1.12 -10.08 -19.87
CA LEU A 11 1.06 -10.11 -18.42
C LEU A 11 0.99 -11.55 -17.91
N SER A 12 1.64 -11.80 -16.78
CA SER A 12 1.50 -13.06 -16.07
C SER A 12 0.04 -13.24 -15.64
N PRO A 13 -0.56 -14.42 -15.84
CA PRO A 13 -1.91 -14.68 -15.37
C PRO A 13 -1.96 -14.56 -13.83
N PRO A 14 -3.05 -14.01 -13.25
CA PRO A 14 -3.20 -13.94 -11.82
C PRO A 14 -3.27 -15.35 -11.25
N ILE A 15 -2.40 -15.61 -10.28
CA ILE A 15 -2.33 -16.91 -9.58
C ILE A 15 -3.31 -16.99 -8.41
N ALA A 16 -4.12 -15.96 -8.20
CA ALA A 16 -5.01 -15.76 -7.06
C ALA A 16 -6.10 -14.71 -7.35
N PRO A 17 -7.09 -14.50 -6.46
CA PRO A 17 -8.20 -13.56 -6.68
C PRO A 17 -7.76 -12.08 -6.65
N TYR A 18 -7.16 -11.59 -7.73
CA TYR A 18 -6.79 -10.19 -7.91
C TYR A 18 -6.79 -9.81 -9.39
N ALA A 19 -6.76 -8.51 -9.66
CA ALA A 19 -6.51 -7.95 -10.99
C ALA A 19 -5.08 -7.46 -11.12
N ALA A 20 -4.47 -7.40 -12.31
CA ALA A 20 -3.15 -6.77 -12.47
C ALA A 20 -3.18 -5.25 -12.21
N ALA A 21 -4.25 -4.58 -12.63
CA ALA A 21 -4.50 -3.17 -12.33
C ALA A 21 -5.98 -2.81 -12.44
N VAL A 22 -6.40 -1.73 -11.79
CA VAL A 22 -7.78 -1.22 -11.83
C VAL A 22 -7.75 0.28 -12.11
N ARG A 23 -8.40 0.72 -13.18
CA ARG A 23 -8.69 2.15 -13.43
C ARG A 23 -10.05 2.51 -12.85
N ALA A 24 -10.11 3.55 -12.03
CA ALA A 24 -11.34 4.12 -11.53
C ALA A 24 -11.27 5.66 -11.61
N GLY A 25 -12.13 6.25 -12.45
CA GLY A 25 -12.04 7.67 -12.76
C GLY A 25 -10.66 8.02 -13.33
N LYS A 26 -10.03 9.04 -12.73
CA LYS A 26 -8.71 9.54 -13.11
C LYS A 26 -7.52 8.74 -12.55
N MET A 27 -7.76 7.62 -11.88
CA MET A 27 -6.71 6.90 -11.15
C MET A 27 -6.58 5.48 -11.65
N VAL A 28 -5.34 5.00 -11.72
CA VAL A 28 -5.00 3.61 -12.01
C VAL A 28 -4.24 3.02 -10.82
N PHE A 29 -4.81 1.97 -10.23
CA PHE A 29 -4.24 1.27 -9.09
C PHE A 29 -3.54 0.00 -9.57
N LEU A 30 -2.24 -0.10 -9.28
CA LEU A 30 -1.40 -1.22 -9.68
C LEU A 30 -1.28 -2.24 -8.56
N SER A 31 -1.40 -3.51 -8.92
CA SER A 31 -1.09 -4.66 -8.06
C SER A 31 0.40 -4.85 -7.87
N GLY A 32 0.74 -5.72 -6.92
CA GLY A 32 2.08 -6.24 -6.73
C GLY A 32 2.57 -6.89 -8.02
N THR A 33 3.48 -6.21 -8.70
CA THR A 33 4.12 -6.69 -9.91
C THR A 33 5.47 -7.26 -9.54
N VAL A 34 5.69 -8.54 -9.86
CA VAL A 34 6.91 -9.28 -9.51
C VAL A 34 7.76 -9.58 -10.76
N GLY A 35 8.99 -10.03 -10.53
CA GLY A 35 9.98 -10.30 -11.58
C GLY A 35 9.75 -11.59 -12.37
N THR A 36 8.51 -11.98 -12.66
CA THR A 36 8.16 -13.16 -13.47
C THR A 36 7.69 -12.76 -14.87
N ASP A 37 7.94 -13.63 -15.86
CA ASP A 37 7.41 -13.47 -17.22
C ASP A 37 5.95 -13.96 -17.34
N SER A 38 5.37 -13.88 -18.54
CA SER A 38 3.98 -14.31 -18.78
C SER A 38 3.74 -15.81 -18.56
N ARG A 39 4.80 -16.62 -18.44
CA ARG A 39 4.73 -18.05 -18.09
C ARG A 39 4.98 -18.31 -16.61
N GLY A 40 5.13 -17.27 -15.80
CA GLY A 40 5.44 -17.37 -14.37
C GLY A 40 6.91 -17.69 -14.07
N LYS A 41 7.81 -17.67 -15.07
CA LYS A 41 9.22 -17.97 -14.87
C LYS A 41 9.95 -16.73 -14.34
N LEU A 42 10.80 -16.92 -13.33
CA LEU A 42 11.64 -15.86 -12.78
C LEU A 42 12.61 -15.31 -13.84
N ALA A 43 12.59 -13.99 -14.01
CA ALA A 43 13.51 -13.30 -14.90
C ALA A 43 14.96 -13.45 -14.41
N GLY A 44 15.86 -13.84 -15.31
CA GLY A 44 17.28 -14.03 -15.02
C GLY A 44 17.64 -15.35 -14.33
N ALA A 45 16.70 -16.30 -14.20
CA ALA A 45 16.92 -17.59 -13.54
C ALA A 45 17.89 -18.57 -14.26
N ALA A 46 18.56 -18.17 -15.34
CA ALA A 46 19.35 -19.04 -16.22
C ALA A 46 20.60 -19.67 -15.56
N ARG A 47 20.93 -19.36 -14.30
CA ARG A 47 22.16 -19.83 -13.62
C ARG A 47 21.96 -20.17 -12.13
N GLY A 48 20.73 -20.46 -11.69
CA GLY A 48 20.45 -20.81 -10.29
C GLY A 48 20.69 -19.68 -9.27
N LYS A 49 20.93 -18.44 -9.74
CA LYS A 49 21.07 -17.24 -8.89
C LYS A 49 20.01 -16.22 -9.27
N ALA A 50 19.39 -15.61 -8.27
CA ALA A 50 18.44 -14.53 -8.47
C ALA A 50 19.14 -13.28 -9.06
N ASP A 51 18.56 -12.67 -10.08
CA ASP A 51 19.10 -11.49 -10.78
C ASP A 51 18.17 -10.28 -10.61
N MET A 52 18.55 -9.36 -9.73
CA MET A 52 17.78 -8.14 -9.49
C MET A 52 17.64 -7.27 -10.75
N THR A 53 18.64 -7.21 -11.62
CA THR A 53 18.55 -6.37 -12.82
C THR A 53 17.55 -6.94 -13.81
N ALA A 54 17.55 -8.26 -14.01
CA ALA A 54 16.56 -8.94 -14.85
C ALA A 54 15.14 -8.82 -14.26
N GLN A 55 14.99 -9.09 -12.96
CA GLN A 55 13.69 -8.98 -12.27
C GLN A 55 13.14 -7.55 -12.29
N ALA A 56 13.96 -6.53 -11.98
CA ALA A 56 13.50 -5.14 -12.02
C ALA A 56 13.07 -4.70 -13.43
N LYS A 57 13.80 -5.11 -14.48
CA LYS A 57 13.37 -4.84 -15.87
C LYS A 57 12.02 -5.49 -16.18
N GLN A 58 11.83 -6.73 -15.72
CA GLN A 58 10.59 -7.46 -15.91
C GLN A 58 9.42 -6.80 -15.16
N VAL A 59 9.64 -6.37 -13.91
CA VAL A 59 8.64 -5.64 -13.12
C VAL A 59 8.19 -4.37 -13.85
N PHE A 60 9.12 -3.51 -14.29
CA PHE A 60 8.73 -2.28 -14.99
C PHE A 60 8.06 -2.52 -16.34
N ARG A 61 8.42 -3.60 -17.06
CA ARG A 61 7.69 -4.01 -18.27
C ARG A 61 6.25 -4.41 -17.95
N GLY A 62 6.03 -5.17 -16.88
CA GLY A 62 4.69 -5.56 -16.42
C GLY A 62 3.84 -4.36 -15.97
N ILE A 63 4.45 -3.42 -15.24
CA ILE A 63 3.79 -2.15 -14.88
C ILE A 63 3.43 -1.35 -16.13
N SER A 64 4.38 -1.17 -17.05
CA SER A 64 4.16 -0.42 -18.30
C SER A 64 3.03 -1.03 -19.12
N GLU A 65 2.96 -2.36 -19.22
CA GLU A 65 1.89 -3.04 -19.95
C GLU A 65 0.54 -2.88 -19.24
N SER A 66 0.50 -3.00 -17.91
CA SER A 66 -0.73 -2.79 -17.13
C SER A 66 -1.29 -1.38 -17.27
N LEU A 67 -0.43 -0.37 -17.27
CA LEU A 67 -0.80 1.03 -17.51
C LEU A 67 -1.29 1.24 -18.94
N ARG A 68 -0.59 0.70 -19.94
CA ARG A 68 -0.95 0.81 -21.35
C ARG A 68 -2.35 0.24 -21.64
N LEU A 69 -2.68 -0.93 -21.08
CA LEU A 69 -4.00 -1.55 -21.21
C LEU A 69 -5.13 -0.68 -20.67
N LEU A 70 -4.81 0.17 -19.70
CA LEU A 70 -5.74 1.08 -19.06
C LEU A 70 -5.56 2.52 -19.55
N GLY A 71 -4.88 2.76 -20.68
CA GLY A 71 -4.74 4.09 -21.29
C GLY A 71 -3.90 5.08 -20.46
N SER A 72 -2.82 4.59 -19.84
CA SER A 72 -1.85 5.35 -19.05
C SER A 72 -0.42 4.92 -19.39
N ASP A 73 0.59 5.59 -18.84
CA ASP A 73 2.01 5.26 -19.03
C ASP A 73 2.84 5.44 -17.75
N LEU A 74 4.14 5.11 -17.80
CA LEU A 74 5.06 5.21 -16.65
C LEU A 74 5.27 6.64 -16.14
N GLY A 75 5.08 7.68 -16.96
CA GLY A 75 5.19 9.08 -16.55
C GLY A 75 3.99 9.58 -15.76
N ARG A 76 2.90 8.82 -15.75
CA ARG A 76 1.69 9.09 -14.97
C ARG A 76 1.72 8.50 -13.56
N ILE A 77 2.79 7.81 -13.18
CA ILE A 77 2.89 7.19 -11.86
C ILE A 77 3.11 8.28 -10.80
N ALA A 78 2.16 8.41 -9.87
CA ALA A 78 2.26 9.35 -8.76
C ALA A 78 2.95 8.73 -7.53
N GLN A 79 2.77 7.42 -7.30
CA GLN A 79 3.32 6.73 -6.14
C GLN A 79 3.72 5.29 -6.46
N LEU A 80 4.88 4.87 -5.94
CA LEU A 80 5.34 3.49 -5.91
C LEU A 80 5.72 3.06 -4.49
N LYS A 81 5.30 1.85 -4.11
CA LYS A 81 5.79 1.14 -2.93
C LYS A 81 6.52 -0.11 -3.38
N SER A 82 7.80 -0.20 -3.01
CA SER A 82 8.67 -1.30 -3.41
C SER A 82 8.95 -2.21 -2.21
N PHE A 83 8.80 -3.52 -2.41
CA PHE A 83 9.15 -4.54 -1.45
C PHE A 83 10.39 -5.30 -1.96
N VAL A 84 11.47 -5.26 -1.20
CA VAL A 84 12.73 -5.96 -1.54
C VAL A 84 13.04 -7.04 -0.51
N THR A 85 13.72 -8.11 -0.91
CA THR A 85 14.10 -9.19 0.01
C THR A 85 15.49 -8.99 0.66
N ASP A 86 16.33 -8.13 0.06
CA ASP A 86 17.68 -7.82 0.55
C ASP A 86 18.00 -6.34 0.28
N TRP A 87 18.71 -5.65 1.19
CA TRP A 87 19.19 -4.30 0.94
C TRP A 87 20.37 -4.25 -0.04
N LYS A 88 21.13 -5.34 -0.18
CA LYS A 88 22.28 -5.45 -1.11
C LYS A 88 21.88 -5.31 -2.57
N VAL A 89 20.62 -5.58 -2.90
CA VAL A 89 20.08 -5.50 -4.26
C VAL A 89 19.55 -4.10 -4.61
N LEU A 90 19.42 -3.20 -3.63
CA LEU A 90 18.80 -1.88 -3.78
C LEU A 90 19.48 -1.03 -4.86
N GLY A 91 20.82 -1.00 -4.88
CA GLY A 91 21.58 -0.23 -5.88
C GLY A 91 21.34 -0.72 -7.32
N ARG A 92 21.16 -2.04 -7.53
CA ARG A 92 20.85 -2.61 -8.85
C ARG A 92 19.43 -2.26 -9.27
N TYR A 93 18.47 -2.36 -8.33
CA TYR A 93 17.09 -1.93 -8.55
C TYR A 93 17.02 -0.46 -8.94
N TYR A 94 17.62 0.45 -8.16
CA TYR A 94 17.57 1.89 -8.41
C TYR A 94 18.19 2.29 -9.74
N ARG A 95 19.25 1.61 -10.19
CA ARG A 95 19.81 1.81 -11.54
C ARG A 95 18.82 1.46 -12.66
N VAL A 96 18.02 0.41 -12.49
CA VAL A 96 16.98 0.06 -13.46
C VAL A 96 15.82 1.04 -13.39
N ALA A 97 15.34 1.37 -12.19
CA ALA A 97 14.25 2.32 -11.99
C ALA A 97 14.53 3.68 -12.67
N ARG A 98 15.76 4.22 -12.54
CA ARG A 98 16.18 5.46 -13.22
C ARG A 98 16.14 5.42 -14.75
N ARG A 99 16.15 4.24 -15.36
CA ARG A 99 16.08 4.07 -16.82
C ARG A 99 14.65 3.95 -17.33
N PHE A 100 13.74 3.45 -16.49
CA PHE A 100 12.32 3.26 -16.85
C PHE A 100 11.46 4.46 -16.44
N LEU A 101 11.75 5.05 -15.28
CA LEU A 101 11.01 6.21 -14.79
C LEU A 101 11.57 7.47 -15.47
N PRO A 102 10.70 8.33 -16.01
CA PRO A 102 11.12 9.59 -16.61
C PRO A 102 11.83 10.46 -15.59
N SER A 103 12.93 11.09 -16.00
CA SER A 103 13.75 11.93 -15.12
C SER A 103 12.97 13.11 -14.55
N GLN A 104 12.09 13.69 -15.37
CA GLN A 104 11.19 14.79 -15.03
C GLN A 104 9.91 14.32 -14.33
N ALA A 105 9.64 13.01 -14.27
CA ALA A 105 8.46 12.48 -13.62
C ALA A 105 8.70 11.31 -12.64
N ARG A 106 9.33 11.63 -11.51
CA ARG A 106 9.71 10.65 -10.48
C ARG A 106 8.60 10.47 -9.43
N PRO A 107 8.01 9.28 -9.29
CA PRO A 107 6.92 9.07 -8.34
C PRO A 107 7.37 9.27 -6.89
N ALA A 108 6.41 9.57 -6.01
CA ALA A 108 6.59 9.43 -4.58
C ALA A 108 6.93 7.97 -4.27
N GLY A 109 7.85 7.73 -3.34
CA GLY A 109 8.46 6.42 -3.19
C GLY A 109 8.64 5.98 -1.75
N SER A 110 8.40 4.70 -1.51
CA SER A 110 8.89 3.99 -0.35
C SER A 110 9.52 2.66 -0.75
N THR A 111 10.51 2.22 0.02
CA THR A 111 11.08 0.88 -0.13
C THR A 111 11.22 0.26 1.24
N VAL A 112 10.62 -0.92 1.39
CA VAL A 112 10.60 -1.68 2.64
C VAL A 112 11.07 -3.11 2.38
N MET A 113 11.66 -3.73 3.40
CA MET A 113 12.01 -5.14 3.29
C MET A 113 10.80 -6.01 3.63
N ALA A 114 10.53 -7.00 2.79
CA ALA A 114 9.52 -8.02 3.04
C ALA A 114 9.93 -9.37 2.43
N SER A 115 9.34 -10.45 2.93
CA SER A 115 9.43 -11.75 2.26
C SER A 115 8.35 -11.85 1.18
N LEU A 116 8.67 -12.48 0.04
CA LEU A 116 7.87 -12.52 -1.19
C LEU A 116 7.40 -13.96 -1.53
N ALA A 117 6.36 -14.07 -2.36
CA ALA A 117 5.56 -15.30 -2.52
C ALA A 117 6.30 -16.52 -3.09
N GLN A 118 7.42 -16.30 -3.77
CA GLN A 118 8.16 -17.33 -4.48
C GLN A 118 9.64 -17.22 -4.14
N GLU A 119 10.27 -18.35 -3.85
CA GLU A 119 11.71 -18.42 -3.65
C GLU A 119 12.46 -17.81 -4.86
N GLY A 120 13.48 -16.99 -4.56
CA GLY A 120 14.26 -16.30 -5.58
C GLY A 120 13.66 -14.98 -6.09
N LEU A 121 12.43 -14.62 -5.72
CA LEU A 121 11.95 -13.25 -5.92
C LEU A 121 12.77 -12.25 -5.09
N LEU A 122 13.12 -11.13 -5.70
CA LEU A 122 13.91 -10.07 -5.08
C LEU A 122 13.16 -8.75 -4.98
N LEU A 123 12.08 -8.57 -5.76
CA LEU A 123 11.37 -7.32 -5.91
C LEU A 123 9.90 -7.56 -6.24
N GLU A 124 9.04 -6.88 -5.50
CA GLU A 124 7.64 -6.62 -5.84
C GLU A 124 7.41 -5.11 -5.82
N ILE A 125 6.71 -4.56 -6.80
CA ILE A 125 6.33 -3.15 -6.83
C ILE A 125 4.83 -3.04 -7.01
N GLU A 126 4.21 -2.23 -6.16
CA GLU A 126 2.85 -1.75 -6.35
C GLU A 126 2.83 -0.23 -6.51
N GLY A 127 1.70 0.32 -6.95
CA GLY A 127 1.63 1.77 -7.12
C GLY A 127 0.26 2.33 -7.47
N THR A 128 0.28 3.61 -7.77
CA THR A 128 -0.86 4.42 -8.22
C THR A 128 -0.38 5.36 -9.31
N ALA A 129 -1.07 5.35 -10.45
CA ALA A 129 -0.93 6.33 -11.52
C ALA A 129 -2.20 7.19 -11.63
N VAL A 130 -2.06 8.34 -12.26
CA VAL A 130 -3.08 9.39 -12.34
C VAL A 130 -3.14 9.97 -13.75
N ASP A 131 -4.32 10.38 -14.20
CA ASP A 131 -4.47 11.00 -15.52
C ASP A 131 -3.84 12.40 -15.56
N ASP A 132 -4.02 13.18 -14.48
CA ASP A 132 -3.48 14.53 -14.39
C ASP A 132 -1.95 14.49 -14.31
N GLU A 133 -1.28 15.54 -14.80
CA GLU A 133 0.18 15.60 -14.82
C GLU A 133 0.74 15.72 -13.39
N PRO A 134 1.59 14.78 -12.93
CA PRO A 134 2.11 14.85 -11.58
C PRO A 134 3.17 15.95 -11.43
N VAL A 135 3.06 16.77 -10.38
CA VAL A 135 4.00 17.84 -10.06
C VAL A 135 4.93 17.39 -8.94
N PHE A 136 6.24 17.41 -9.20
CA PHE A 136 7.26 16.95 -8.26
C PHE A 136 7.68 18.06 -7.32
N LEU A 137 7.65 17.76 -6.02
CA LEU A 137 8.18 18.66 -5.02
C LEU A 137 9.69 18.46 -4.91
N GLU A 138 10.45 19.45 -5.38
CA GLU A 138 11.90 19.45 -5.24
C GLU A 138 12.35 19.62 -3.78
N GLY A 139 13.57 19.16 -3.50
CA GLY A 139 14.28 19.39 -2.24
C GLY A 139 14.26 18.23 -1.24
N GLY A 140 15.31 18.17 -0.41
CA GLY A 140 15.50 17.18 0.66
C GLY A 140 15.80 15.74 0.17
N GLY A 141 16.04 14.83 1.12
CA GLY A 141 16.09 13.39 0.86
C GLY A 141 17.40 12.82 0.26
N ALA A 142 17.56 11.50 0.40
CA ALA A 142 18.73 10.78 -0.11
C ALA A 142 18.60 10.51 -1.62
N PRO A 143 19.72 10.37 -2.37
CA PRO A 143 19.69 10.10 -3.81
C PRO A 143 18.91 8.82 -4.15
N GLY A 144 17.99 8.89 -5.11
CA GLY A 144 17.15 7.75 -5.52
C GLY A 144 16.43 7.98 -6.84
N PRO A 145 15.65 6.99 -7.33
CA PRO A 145 14.80 7.14 -8.51
C PRO A 145 13.47 7.85 -8.21
N PHE A 146 13.16 8.14 -6.94
CA PHE A 146 11.89 8.68 -6.47
C PHE A 146 11.97 10.18 -6.20
N SER A 147 10.81 10.84 -6.14
CA SER A 147 10.70 12.19 -5.58
C SER A 147 11.07 12.16 -4.10
N PRO A 148 11.99 13.02 -3.63
CA PRO A 148 12.44 12.98 -2.25
C PRO A 148 11.38 13.40 -1.22
N ARG A 149 10.49 14.33 -1.60
CA ARG A 149 9.40 14.84 -0.76
C ARG A 149 8.08 14.16 -1.11
N GLY A 150 7.63 14.31 -2.35
CA GLY A 150 6.33 13.82 -2.77
C GLY A 150 5.93 14.30 -4.15
N VAL A 151 4.69 13.96 -4.50
CA VAL A 151 4.09 14.26 -5.80
C VAL A 151 2.70 14.81 -5.58
N LEU A 152 2.48 16.02 -6.09
CA LEU A 152 1.18 16.71 -6.10
C LEU A 152 0.44 16.35 -7.40
N VAL A 153 -0.83 16.01 -7.28
CA VAL A 153 -1.74 15.72 -8.40
C VAL A 153 -3.09 16.35 -8.07
N ASP A 154 -3.40 17.48 -8.71
CA ASP A 154 -4.61 18.24 -8.42
C ASP A 154 -4.77 18.51 -6.90
N ASN A 155 -5.78 17.92 -6.26
CA ASN A 155 -6.04 18.07 -4.83
C ASN A 155 -5.44 16.95 -3.96
N LEU A 156 -4.64 16.04 -4.54
CA LEU A 156 -3.98 14.93 -3.85
C LEU A 156 -2.47 15.15 -3.73
N LEU A 157 -1.93 14.86 -2.56
CA LEU A 157 -0.49 14.82 -2.33
C LEU A 157 -0.08 13.42 -1.89
N PHE A 158 0.83 12.80 -2.65
CA PHE A 158 1.50 11.56 -2.28
C PHE A 158 2.84 11.88 -1.64
N VAL A 159 2.99 11.61 -0.35
CA VAL A 159 4.21 11.91 0.40
C VAL A 159 5.13 10.68 0.37
N SER A 160 6.37 10.88 -0.07
CA SER A 160 7.43 9.87 0.01
C SER A 160 7.75 9.53 1.45
N ALA A 161 8.33 8.35 1.69
CA ALA A 161 8.61 7.92 3.05
C ALA A 161 9.55 8.89 3.78
N CYS A 162 9.07 9.42 4.91
CA CYS A 162 9.79 10.28 5.82
C CYS A 162 10.49 9.45 6.89
N TYR A 163 11.75 9.78 7.16
CA TYR A 163 12.62 9.10 8.12
C TYR A 163 13.42 10.13 8.90
N ALA A 164 13.85 9.78 10.12
CA ALA A 164 14.85 10.55 10.85
C ALA A 164 16.25 10.31 10.25
N ARG A 165 16.60 11.05 9.19
CA ARG A 165 17.88 10.92 8.48
C ARG A 165 18.49 12.27 8.12
N ASP A 166 19.81 12.31 7.96
CA ASP A 166 20.53 13.46 7.40
C ASP A 166 20.43 13.49 5.85
N SER A 167 20.99 14.54 5.23
CA SER A 167 21.06 14.69 3.77
C SER A 167 21.86 13.58 3.08
N GLY A 168 22.78 12.93 3.79
CA GLY A 168 23.53 11.76 3.33
C GLY A 168 22.76 10.44 3.47
N GLY A 169 21.54 10.46 4.02
CA GLY A 169 20.71 9.28 4.24
C GLY A 169 21.06 8.47 5.49
N ARG A 170 21.93 8.97 6.38
CA ARG A 170 22.29 8.29 7.63
C ARG A 170 21.24 8.55 8.70
N ALA A 171 20.92 7.52 9.49
CA ALA A 171 19.96 7.63 10.58
C ALA A 171 20.42 8.64 11.65
N LEU A 172 19.51 9.53 12.04
CA LEU A 172 19.62 10.46 13.16
C LEU A 172 18.96 9.87 14.41
N ALA A 173 19.33 10.34 15.60
CA ALA A 173 18.76 9.92 16.89
C ALA A 173 18.70 8.38 17.03
N LYS A 174 19.83 7.70 16.75
CA LYS A 174 19.90 6.22 16.76
C LYS A 174 19.52 5.68 18.14
N GLY A 175 18.60 4.72 18.18
CA GLY A 175 18.11 4.12 19.42
C GLY A 175 17.01 4.91 20.14
N ASP A 176 16.70 6.14 19.71
CA ASP A 176 15.64 6.96 20.29
C ASP A 176 14.40 6.96 19.39
N ALA A 177 13.46 6.05 19.69
CA ALA A 177 12.22 5.95 18.93
C ALA A 177 11.34 7.20 19.04
N ARG A 178 11.37 7.94 20.16
CA ARG A 178 10.55 9.14 20.36
C ARG A 178 11.04 10.25 19.46
N GLU A 179 12.35 10.51 19.48
CA GLU A 179 12.96 11.56 18.65
C GLU A 179 12.91 11.21 17.16
N GLN A 180 13.11 9.94 16.79
CA GLN A 180 12.93 9.52 15.40
C GLN A 180 11.48 9.67 14.93
N SER A 181 10.49 9.37 15.79
CA SER A 181 9.06 9.56 15.47
C SER A 181 8.76 11.02 15.20
N LYS A 182 9.21 11.91 16.09
CA LYS A 182 9.03 13.36 15.95
C LYS A 182 9.63 13.87 14.64
N ARG A 183 10.88 13.53 14.34
CA ARG A 183 11.56 13.97 13.11
C ARG A 183 10.91 13.45 11.83
N ALA A 184 10.45 12.20 11.83
CA ALA A 184 9.73 11.66 10.68
C ALA A 184 8.41 12.41 10.43
N LEU A 185 7.67 12.76 11.50
CA LEU A 185 6.44 13.52 11.42
C LEU A 185 6.67 15.00 11.06
N GLU A 186 7.76 15.62 11.53
CA GLU A 186 8.19 16.95 11.10
C GLU A 186 8.52 16.97 9.60
N GLY A 187 9.22 15.95 9.10
CA GLY A 187 9.49 15.80 7.65
C GLY A 187 8.22 15.66 6.81
N LEU A 188 7.20 14.98 7.35
CA LEU A 188 5.86 14.92 6.74
C LEU A 188 5.22 16.32 6.72
N CYS A 189 5.25 17.06 7.83
CA CYS A 189 4.69 18.42 7.91
C CYS A 189 5.37 19.38 6.93
N GLN A 190 6.71 19.35 6.85
CA GLN A 190 7.47 20.16 5.90
C GLN A 190 7.09 19.85 4.44
N THR A 191 6.79 18.59 4.14
CA THR A 191 6.35 18.19 2.80
C THR A 191 4.93 18.70 2.51
N LEU A 192 4.03 18.62 3.50
CA LEU A 192 2.68 19.15 3.40
C LEU A 192 2.73 20.67 3.16
N GLU A 193 3.46 21.41 4.00
CA GLU A 193 3.61 22.87 3.91
C GLU A 193 4.20 23.30 2.56
N ALA A 194 5.21 22.59 2.05
CA ALA A 194 5.79 22.86 0.74
C ALA A 194 4.81 22.68 -0.44
N ALA A 195 3.72 21.92 -0.23
CA ALA A 195 2.64 21.74 -1.20
C ALA A 195 1.39 22.57 -0.85
N GLU A 196 1.48 23.43 0.17
CA GLU A 196 0.38 24.21 0.73
C GLU A 196 -0.74 23.34 1.37
N PHE A 197 -0.42 22.14 1.83
CA PHE A 197 -1.31 21.27 2.62
C PHE A 197 -1.05 21.44 4.12
N SER A 198 -2.03 21.05 4.92
CA SER A 198 -1.92 20.96 6.38
C SER A 198 -1.94 19.48 6.84
N VAL A 199 -1.55 19.24 8.09
CA VAL A 199 -1.77 17.93 8.76
C VAL A 199 -3.25 17.53 8.79
N GLY A 200 -4.16 18.51 8.74
CA GLY A 200 -5.61 18.30 8.64
C GLY A 200 -6.05 17.70 7.30
N ASP A 201 -5.25 17.79 6.25
CA ASP A 201 -5.58 17.25 4.92
C ASP A 201 -5.16 15.79 4.76
N VAL A 202 -4.38 15.24 5.69
CA VAL A 202 -3.93 13.84 5.63
C VAL A 202 -5.13 12.90 5.77
N VAL A 203 -5.23 11.96 4.83
CA VAL A 203 -6.31 10.97 4.75
C VAL A 203 -5.82 9.56 5.09
N ARG A 204 -4.55 9.26 4.79
CA ARG A 204 -3.93 7.96 5.05
C ARG A 204 -2.48 8.15 5.50
N THR A 205 -2.06 7.36 6.48
CA THR A 205 -0.66 7.13 6.84
C THR A 205 -0.36 5.64 6.80
N SER A 206 0.85 5.29 6.40
CA SER A 206 1.37 3.92 6.48
C SER A 206 2.77 3.97 7.09
N MET A 207 3.03 3.09 8.04
CA MET A 207 4.23 3.16 8.88
C MET A 207 4.83 1.78 9.00
N THR A 208 6.15 1.76 8.93
CA THR A 208 6.96 0.56 9.12
C THR A 208 7.84 0.79 10.31
N LEU A 209 7.73 -0.07 11.32
CA LEU A 209 8.58 -0.08 12.49
C LEU A 209 9.64 -1.17 12.33
N ALA A 210 10.88 -0.91 12.75
CA ALA A 210 11.91 -1.93 12.83
C ALA A 210 11.55 -2.99 13.89
N ASP A 211 10.85 -2.56 14.95
CA ASP A 211 10.40 -3.38 16.07
C ASP A 211 9.12 -2.78 16.67
N MET A 212 8.11 -3.62 16.91
CA MET A 212 6.81 -3.18 17.45
C MET A 212 6.88 -2.60 18.86
N ARG A 213 7.97 -2.85 19.61
CA ARG A 213 8.21 -2.18 20.91
C ARG A 213 8.33 -0.66 20.78
N HIS A 214 8.57 -0.14 19.58
CA HIS A 214 8.62 1.30 19.32
C HIS A 214 7.25 1.94 19.08
N LEU A 215 6.20 1.14 18.87
CA LEU A 215 4.85 1.63 18.56
C LEU A 215 4.33 2.63 19.61
N PRO A 216 4.43 2.40 20.94
CA PRO A 216 3.94 3.38 21.92
C PRO A 216 4.66 4.74 21.86
N ALA A 217 5.94 4.77 21.50
CA ALA A 217 6.67 6.03 21.33
C ALA A 217 6.19 6.78 20.09
N PHE A 218 5.93 6.05 19.00
CA PHE A 218 5.35 6.60 17.78
C PHE A 218 3.94 7.14 18.00
N GLU A 219 3.07 6.38 18.66
CA GLU A 219 1.69 6.80 18.96
C GLU A 219 1.64 8.12 19.74
N ARG A 220 2.48 8.25 20.78
CA ARG A 220 2.58 9.47 21.58
C ARG A 220 3.01 10.67 20.74
N ALA A 221 4.00 10.49 19.86
CA ALA A 221 4.40 11.55 18.94
C ALA A 221 3.28 11.86 17.93
N TYR A 222 2.68 10.84 17.31
CA TYR A 222 1.61 11.00 16.33
C TYR A 222 0.43 11.81 16.87
N ALA A 223 0.03 11.56 18.12
CA ALA A 223 -1.05 12.28 18.79
C ALA A 223 -0.76 13.76 19.05
N THR A 224 0.50 14.23 18.98
CA THR A 224 0.82 15.67 19.07
C THR A 224 0.62 16.40 17.75
N PHE A 225 0.68 15.69 16.61
CA PHE A 225 0.54 16.29 15.27
C PHE A 225 -0.87 16.17 14.72
N PHE A 226 -1.54 15.04 14.95
CA PHE A 226 -2.87 14.79 14.42
C PHE A 226 -3.97 14.96 15.47
N ARG A 227 -5.15 15.37 15.02
CA ARG A 227 -6.37 15.51 15.83
C ARG A 227 -7.51 14.72 15.18
N GLN A 228 -8.57 14.47 15.93
CA GLN A 228 -9.75 13.81 15.37
C GLN A 228 -10.44 14.70 14.30
N PRO A 229 -10.98 14.11 13.22
CA PRO A 229 -10.82 12.70 12.85
C PRO A 229 -9.39 12.41 12.37
N TYR A 230 -8.78 11.39 12.99
CA TYR A 230 -7.42 10.96 12.62
C TYR A 230 -7.39 10.37 11.20
N PRO A 231 -6.24 10.40 10.51
CA PRO A 231 -6.08 9.67 9.25
C PRO A 231 -6.35 8.16 9.41
N ALA A 232 -6.66 7.48 8.31
CA ALA A 232 -6.56 6.03 8.24
C ALA A 232 -5.08 5.61 8.38
N MET A 233 -4.80 4.48 9.03
CA MET A 233 -3.45 4.10 9.46
C MET A 233 -3.17 2.61 9.21
N THR A 234 -2.02 2.30 8.61
CA THR A 234 -1.53 0.91 8.43
C THR A 234 -0.18 0.72 9.11
N VAL A 235 -0.12 -0.09 10.17
CA VAL A 235 1.13 -0.39 10.90
C VAL A 235 1.72 -1.73 10.44
N THR A 236 3.03 -1.78 10.19
CA THR A 236 3.76 -3.01 9.83
C THR A 236 5.12 -3.05 10.52
N GLN A 237 5.67 -4.26 10.73
CA GLN A 237 7.04 -4.45 11.20
C GLN A 237 7.89 -4.95 10.05
N GLY A 238 9.02 -4.29 9.79
CA GLY A 238 9.94 -4.65 8.72
C GLY A 238 11.27 -3.94 8.86
N GLN A 239 12.30 -4.44 8.17
CA GLN A 239 13.57 -3.74 8.14
C GLN A 239 13.45 -2.45 7.32
N LEU A 240 14.29 -1.47 7.66
CA LEU A 240 14.31 -0.14 7.07
C LEU A 240 15.61 0.09 6.25
N PRO A 241 15.60 1.01 5.27
CA PRO A 241 16.66 1.11 4.25
C PRO A 241 18.03 1.58 4.78
N ALA A 242 18.10 2.08 6.01
CA ALA A 242 19.36 2.48 6.63
C ALA A 242 19.49 1.95 8.05
N ARG A 243 20.69 1.48 8.39
CA ARG A 243 21.00 0.99 9.73
C ARG A 243 20.78 2.09 10.78
N GLY A 244 20.06 1.76 11.84
CA GLY A 244 19.73 2.66 12.95
C GLY A 244 18.43 3.44 12.78
N LEU A 245 17.76 3.35 11.63
CA LEU A 245 16.36 3.77 11.52
C LEU A 245 15.47 2.80 12.30
N LEU A 246 14.53 3.34 13.06
CA LEU A 246 13.57 2.59 13.87
C LEU A 246 12.15 2.64 13.28
N LEU A 247 11.85 3.66 12.48
CA LEU A 247 10.57 3.82 11.82
C LEU A 247 10.67 4.65 10.54
N GLY A 248 9.65 4.50 9.68
CA GLY A 248 9.37 5.41 8.57
C GLY A 248 7.87 5.63 8.39
N VAL A 249 7.49 6.79 7.89
CA VAL A 249 6.09 7.20 7.67
C VAL A 249 5.89 7.60 6.22
N GLU A 250 4.93 7.01 5.54
CA GLU A 250 4.41 7.46 4.24
C GLU A 250 2.97 7.99 4.43
N ALA A 251 2.54 8.94 3.59
CA ALA A 251 1.22 9.53 3.72
C ALA A 251 0.58 9.88 2.38
N VAL A 252 -0.74 10.00 2.39
CA VAL A 252 -1.54 10.64 1.34
C VAL A 252 -2.37 11.73 1.99
N ALA A 253 -2.37 12.92 1.38
CA ALA A 253 -3.22 14.04 1.79
C ALA A 253 -4.15 14.44 0.65
N CYS A 254 -5.32 14.98 1.00
CA CYS A 254 -6.33 15.41 0.04
C CYS A 254 -7.01 16.70 0.51
N LYS A 255 -6.91 17.76 -0.30
CA LYS A 255 -7.65 19.02 -0.12
C LYS A 255 -9.10 18.84 -0.54
N SER A 256 -9.87 18.14 0.29
CA SER A 256 -11.29 17.92 0.10
C SER A 256 -11.99 17.68 1.43
N PRO A 257 -13.30 17.95 1.53
CA PRO A 257 -14.06 17.64 2.73
C PRO A 257 -13.97 16.15 3.08
N LYS A 258 -13.57 15.85 4.32
CA LYS A 258 -13.39 14.48 4.81
C LYS A 258 -14.64 13.96 5.51
N THR A 259 -14.92 12.68 5.32
CA THR A 259 -15.83 11.88 6.17
C THR A 259 -15.03 10.71 6.74
N ALA A 260 -15.11 10.48 8.04
CA ALA A 260 -14.33 9.42 8.69
C ALA A 260 -15.22 8.34 9.31
N VAL A 261 -14.76 7.10 9.28
CA VAL A 261 -15.35 6.01 10.07
C VAL A 261 -14.60 5.96 11.41
N ALA A 262 -15.20 6.57 12.41
CA ALA A 262 -14.70 6.69 13.77
C ALA A 262 -15.87 7.13 14.67
N PRO A 263 -15.84 6.88 16.00
CA PRO A 263 -16.80 7.50 16.91
C PRO A 263 -16.66 9.04 16.89
N GLY A 264 -17.77 9.77 17.06
CA GLY A 264 -17.73 11.21 17.29
C GLY A 264 -18.73 12.05 16.48
N GLY A 265 -18.28 13.25 16.11
CA GLY A 265 -19.08 14.37 15.61
C GLY A 265 -19.69 14.23 14.21
N ARG A 266 -20.22 15.35 13.69
CA ARG A 266 -21.16 15.40 12.55
C ARG A 266 -20.70 14.71 11.25
N ARG A 267 -19.39 14.69 10.96
CA ARG A 267 -18.78 14.06 9.76
C ARG A 267 -18.11 12.71 10.04
N GLN A 268 -18.36 12.15 11.23
CA GLN A 268 -17.93 10.82 11.62
C GLN A 268 -19.11 9.84 11.50
N ARG A 269 -18.82 8.59 11.20
CA ARG A 269 -19.78 7.49 11.09
C ARG A 269 -19.24 6.32 11.90
N TRP A 270 -20.10 5.65 12.66
CA TRP A 270 -19.65 4.62 13.59
C TRP A 270 -20.63 3.44 13.64
N SER A 271 -20.09 2.27 13.94
CA SER A 271 -20.82 1.05 14.26
C SER A 271 -20.13 0.37 15.43
N GLU A 272 -20.90 -0.05 16.43
CA GLU A 272 -20.41 -0.84 17.58
C GLU A 272 -19.86 -2.22 17.18
N SER A 273 -20.08 -2.66 15.93
CA SER A 273 -19.46 -3.87 15.40
C SER A 273 -17.97 -3.72 15.07
N LEU A 274 -17.48 -2.48 14.95
CA LEU A 274 -16.09 -2.17 14.62
C LEU A 274 -15.23 -2.11 15.90
N PRO A 275 -13.94 -2.47 15.82
CA PRO A 275 -13.04 -2.37 16.96
C PRO A 275 -12.80 -0.91 17.35
N LEU A 276 -13.05 -0.58 18.61
CA LEU A 276 -12.61 0.68 19.19
C LEU A 276 -11.15 0.55 19.61
N LEU A 277 -10.25 1.08 18.79
CA LEU A 277 -8.81 1.00 19.02
C LEU A 277 -8.34 2.17 19.88
N SER A 278 -7.37 1.91 20.76
CA SER A 278 -6.63 2.96 21.48
C SER A 278 -5.69 3.75 20.57
N LEU A 279 -5.42 3.22 19.36
CA LEU A 279 -4.60 3.88 18.35
C LEU A 279 -5.27 5.16 17.84
N PRO A 280 -4.52 6.26 17.62
CA PRO A 280 -5.05 7.50 17.06
C PRO A 280 -5.29 7.37 15.55
N LEU A 281 -6.28 6.57 15.17
CA LEU A 281 -6.65 6.30 13.77
C LEU A 281 -8.17 6.35 13.58
N SER A 282 -8.59 6.61 12.34
CA SER A 282 -9.97 6.31 11.90
C SER A 282 -9.98 4.96 11.19
N GLN A 283 -11.05 4.16 11.33
CA GLN A 283 -11.18 2.89 10.60
C GLN A 283 -11.14 3.10 9.07
N ALA A 284 -11.69 4.23 8.60
CA ALA A 284 -11.55 4.68 7.23
C ALA A 284 -11.68 6.21 7.13
N VAL A 285 -11.17 6.80 6.06
CA VAL A 285 -11.34 8.22 5.71
C VAL A 285 -11.69 8.33 4.23
N ARG A 286 -12.79 9.03 3.92
CA ARG A 286 -13.24 9.36 2.57
C ARG A 286 -13.01 10.82 2.25
N ALA A 287 -12.35 11.11 1.13
CA ALA A 287 -12.10 12.45 0.59
C ALA A 287 -11.83 12.35 -0.92
N GLY A 288 -12.17 13.39 -1.69
CA GLY A 288 -11.80 13.46 -3.12
C GLY A 288 -12.33 12.30 -3.97
N GLY A 289 -13.47 11.70 -3.60
CA GLY A 289 -14.03 10.54 -4.30
C GLY A 289 -13.39 9.19 -3.95
N LEU A 290 -12.33 9.18 -3.15
CA LEU A 290 -11.69 7.96 -2.63
C LEU A 290 -12.01 7.73 -1.16
N ALA A 291 -11.98 6.47 -0.74
CA ALA A 291 -11.99 6.06 0.65
C ALA A 291 -10.77 5.17 0.95
N TYR A 292 -10.03 5.54 1.98
CA TYR A 292 -8.84 4.84 2.47
C TYR A 292 -9.19 4.13 3.77
N PHE A 293 -8.88 2.84 3.86
CA PHE A 293 -9.15 2.02 5.03
C PHE A 293 -7.85 1.78 5.80
N SER A 294 -7.94 1.82 7.12
CA SER A 294 -6.83 1.43 8.00
C SER A 294 -6.46 -0.04 7.79
N GLY A 295 -5.29 -0.44 8.27
CA GLY A 295 -4.90 -1.85 8.31
C GLY A 295 -5.87 -2.63 9.19
N LEU A 296 -6.79 -3.37 8.57
CA LEU A 296 -7.81 -4.14 9.25
C LEU A 296 -7.20 -5.43 9.81
N LEU A 297 -7.31 -5.60 11.11
CA LEU A 297 -6.90 -6.78 11.85
C LEU A 297 -8.14 -7.51 12.38
N SER A 298 -8.00 -8.80 12.68
CA SER A 298 -9.10 -9.61 13.20
C SER A 298 -9.38 -9.29 14.68
N LEU A 299 -10.12 -8.21 14.94
CA LEU A 299 -10.35 -7.71 16.29
C LEU A 299 -11.85 -7.70 16.65
N THR A 300 -12.16 -8.03 17.90
CA THR A 300 -13.47 -7.80 18.52
C THR A 300 -13.75 -6.30 18.63
N PRO A 301 -15.01 -5.87 18.82
CA PRO A 301 -15.34 -4.47 19.15
C PRO A 301 -14.51 -3.88 20.31
N LYS A 302 -14.11 -4.72 21.27
CA LYS A 302 -13.27 -4.36 22.42
C LYS A 302 -11.76 -4.41 22.13
N GLY A 303 -11.35 -4.53 20.86
CA GLY A 303 -9.94 -4.52 20.44
C GLY A 303 -9.15 -5.81 20.71
N ARG A 304 -9.79 -6.90 21.13
CA ARG A 304 -9.11 -8.21 21.35
C ARG A 304 -9.02 -9.02 20.06
N LEU A 305 -7.91 -9.73 19.84
CA LEU A 305 -7.73 -10.63 18.69
C LEU A 305 -8.80 -11.74 18.65
N MET A 306 -9.36 -11.98 17.46
CA MET A 306 -10.28 -13.07 17.16
C MET A 306 -9.61 -14.09 16.25
N GLY A 307 -9.79 -15.39 16.52
CA GLY A 307 -9.25 -16.49 15.71
C GLY A 307 -7.72 -16.62 15.77
N PRO A 308 -7.07 -16.62 16.94
CA PRO A 308 -5.63 -16.89 17.02
C PRO A 308 -5.31 -18.25 16.39
N GLY A 309 -4.30 -18.30 15.51
CA GLY A 309 -3.92 -19.53 14.80
C GLY A 309 -4.84 -19.93 13.64
N ASP A 310 -5.87 -19.15 13.31
CA ASP A 310 -6.83 -19.46 12.25
C ASP A 310 -6.93 -18.31 11.23
N ILE A 311 -6.13 -18.39 10.17
CA ILE A 311 -6.10 -17.36 9.12
C ILE A 311 -7.46 -17.15 8.46
N ARG A 312 -8.30 -18.19 8.34
CA ARG A 312 -9.58 -18.09 7.63
C ARG A 312 -10.56 -17.28 8.46
N LYS A 313 -10.62 -17.51 9.77
CA LYS A 313 -11.39 -16.68 10.71
C LYS A 313 -10.86 -15.26 10.73
N GLN A 314 -9.54 -15.07 10.78
CA GLN A 314 -8.96 -13.73 10.78
C GLN A 314 -9.28 -12.95 9.51
N THR A 315 -9.12 -13.58 8.35
CA THR A 315 -9.43 -12.99 7.05
C THR A 315 -10.90 -12.59 6.95
N ARG A 316 -11.82 -13.49 7.37
CA ARG A 316 -13.25 -13.21 7.36
C ARG A 316 -13.58 -11.99 8.20
N ARG A 317 -13.01 -11.91 9.42
CA ARG A 317 -13.24 -10.80 10.33
C ARG A 317 -12.68 -9.48 9.79
N CYS A 318 -11.53 -9.48 9.11
CA CYS A 318 -11.03 -8.27 8.44
C CYS A 318 -12.00 -7.81 7.33
N LEU A 319 -12.53 -8.73 6.54
CA LEU A 319 -13.43 -8.41 5.42
C LEU A 319 -14.84 -7.97 5.87
N GLU A 320 -15.36 -8.51 6.98
CA GLU A 320 -16.60 -8.03 7.61
C GLU A 320 -16.47 -6.58 8.13
N GLN A 321 -15.32 -6.23 8.71
CA GLN A 321 -15.03 -4.85 9.12
C GLN A 321 -14.92 -3.92 7.91
N LEU A 322 -14.30 -4.39 6.82
CA LEU A 322 -14.23 -3.66 5.57
C LEU A 322 -15.65 -3.39 5.03
N GLU A 323 -16.50 -4.41 4.96
CA GLU A 323 -17.89 -4.28 4.49
C GLU A 323 -18.71 -3.30 5.35
N THR A 324 -18.58 -3.40 6.67
CA THR A 324 -19.24 -2.47 7.59
C THR A 324 -18.78 -1.02 7.33
N SER A 325 -17.47 -0.81 7.21
CA SER A 325 -16.89 0.51 7.00
C SER A 325 -17.24 1.09 5.62
N LEU A 326 -17.33 0.25 4.59
CA LEU A 326 -17.84 0.64 3.27
C LEU A 326 -19.29 1.11 3.35
N GLY A 327 -20.17 0.34 4.00
CA GLY A 327 -21.58 0.69 4.17
C GLY A 327 -21.78 2.03 4.88
N LEU A 328 -21.01 2.29 5.94
CA LEU A 328 -21.02 3.58 6.66
C LEU A 328 -20.60 4.77 5.78
N LEU A 329 -19.84 4.52 4.71
CA LEU A 329 -19.42 5.52 3.73
C LEU A 329 -20.31 5.56 2.48
N GLY A 330 -21.38 4.76 2.43
CA GLY A 330 -22.27 4.64 1.27
C GLY A 330 -21.60 3.95 0.07
N LEU A 331 -20.67 3.03 0.35
CA LEU A 331 -19.91 2.26 -0.64
C LEU A 331 -20.20 0.77 -0.46
N SER A 332 -19.81 -0.03 -1.45
CA SER A 332 -19.93 -1.48 -1.45
C SER A 332 -18.57 -2.15 -1.67
N ARG A 333 -18.50 -3.47 -1.47
CA ARG A 333 -17.30 -4.26 -1.80
C ARG A 333 -16.89 -4.18 -3.27
N GLU A 334 -17.83 -3.84 -4.17
CA GLU A 334 -17.56 -3.64 -5.59
C GLU A 334 -16.84 -2.32 -5.89
N ASP A 335 -16.91 -1.34 -4.98
CA ASP A 335 -16.19 -0.07 -5.09
C ASP A 335 -14.72 -0.18 -4.68
N VAL A 336 -14.30 -1.31 -4.09
CA VAL A 336 -12.89 -1.56 -3.75
C VAL A 336 -12.07 -1.71 -5.03
N VAL A 337 -11.01 -0.92 -5.12
CA VAL A 337 -10.12 -0.85 -6.30
C VAL A 337 -8.73 -1.37 -6.00
N LYS A 338 -8.27 -1.30 -4.74
CA LYS A 338 -6.96 -1.81 -4.33
C LYS A 338 -7.02 -2.39 -2.91
N THR A 339 -6.27 -3.46 -2.67
CA THR A 339 -5.98 -3.97 -1.32
C THR A 339 -4.50 -4.31 -1.16
N THR A 340 -3.89 -3.99 -0.03
CA THR A 340 -2.57 -4.53 0.35
C THR A 340 -2.76 -5.52 1.48
N VAL A 341 -2.32 -6.76 1.26
CA VAL A 341 -2.45 -7.84 2.24
C VAL A 341 -1.08 -8.15 2.85
N TYR A 342 -0.99 -8.06 4.16
CA TYR A 342 0.19 -8.42 4.93
C TYR A 342 -0.10 -9.71 5.67
N ILE A 343 0.67 -10.77 5.41
CA ILE A 343 0.59 -12.04 6.13
C ILE A 343 1.85 -12.28 6.96
N THR A 344 1.78 -13.12 7.99
CA THR A 344 2.97 -13.47 8.79
C THR A 344 3.69 -14.72 8.28
N ASP A 345 3.04 -15.51 7.43
CA ASP A 345 3.56 -16.78 6.93
C ASP A 345 2.97 -17.12 5.55
N TRP A 346 3.83 -17.38 4.57
CA TRP A 346 3.41 -17.79 3.21
C TRP A 346 2.62 -19.09 3.15
N ARG A 347 2.72 -19.98 4.15
CA ARG A 347 1.87 -21.17 4.25
C ARG A 347 0.38 -20.82 4.32
N GLU A 348 0.05 -19.62 4.80
CA GLU A 348 -1.32 -19.13 4.94
C GLU A 348 -1.88 -18.51 3.64
N TYR A 349 -1.08 -18.44 2.57
CA TYR A 349 -1.48 -17.81 1.32
C TYR A 349 -2.75 -18.41 0.72
N TRP A 350 -2.78 -19.73 0.51
CA TRP A 350 -3.95 -20.39 -0.09
C TRP A 350 -5.17 -20.34 0.81
N PRO A 351 -5.06 -20.65 2.13
CA PRO A 351 -6.20 -20.54 3.04
C PRO A 351 -6.86 -19.16 3.13
N TYR A 352 -6.09 -18.06 3.17
CA TYR A 352 -6.70 -16.72 3.19
C TYR A 352 -7.37 -16.41 1.85
N ASN A 353 -6.76 -16.83 0.74
CA ASN A 353 -7.27 -16.57 -0.61
C ASN A 353 -8.63 -17.22 -0.87
N ASP A 354 -8.90 -18.38 -0.28
CA ASP A 354 -10.23 -19.00 -0.35
C ASP A 354 -11.30 -18.05 0.22
N VAL A 355 -11.07 -17.48 1.40
CA VAL A 355 -12.01 -16.55 2.05
C VAL A 355 -12.09 -15.22 1.28
N TYR A 356 -10.95 -14.70 0.85
CA TYR A 356 -10.86 -13.47 0.06
C TYR A 356 -11.63 -13.59 -1.26
N GLY A 357 -11.47 -14.72 -1.96
CA GLY A 357 -12.11 -15.01 -3.24
C GLY A 357 -13.61 -15.33 -3.15
N ASP A 358 -14.12 -15.62 -1.95
CA ASP A 358 -15.55 -15.73 -1.69
C ASP A 358 -16.19 -14.38 -1.33
N PHE A 359 -15.43 -13.50 -0.67
CA PHE A 359 -15.87 -12.15 -0.36
C PHE A 359 -15.91 -11.24 -1.60
N PHE A 360 -14.81 -11.16 -2.34
CA PHE A 360 -14.74 -10.42 -3.59
C PHE A 360 -15.18 -11.29 -4.76
N ARG A 361 -15.80 -10.68 -5.77
CA ARG A 361 -16.17 -11.35 -7.02
C ARG A 361 -15.42 -10.73 -8.19
N PRO A 362 -15.17 -11.49 -9.28
CA PRO A 362 -14.63 -10.90 -10.49
C PRO A 362 -15.53 -9.77 -11.02
N PRO A 363 -14.94 -8.69 -11.54
CA PRO A 363 -13.51 -8.46 -11.57
C PRO A 363 -12.98 -7.94 -10.23
N TYR A 364 -11.89 -8.57 -9.79
CA TYR A 364 -11.26 -8.36 -8.48
C TYR A 364 -10.57 -6.99 -8.38
N PRO A 365 -10.36 -6.45 -7.16
CA PRO A 365 -9.49 -5.29 -6.97
C PRO A 365 -8.02 -5.61 -7.34
N ALA A 366 -7.24 -4.56 -7.57
CA ALA A 366 -5.79 -4.67 -7.58
C ALA A 366 -5.31 -5.14 -6.20
N ARG A 367 -4.28 -5.98 -6.14
CA ARG A 367 -3.78 -6.54 -4.89
C ARG A 367 -2.28 -6.74 -4.88
N SER A 368 -1.70 -6.48 -3.72
CA SER A 368 -0.34 -6.92 -3.38
C SER A 368 -0.42 -7.80 -2.14
N THR A 369 0.49 -8.77 -2.03
CA THR A 369 0.58 -9.62 -0.84
C THR A 369 2.03 -9.79 -0.47
N VAL A 370 2.39 -9.48 0.77
CA VAL A 370 3.77 -9.61 1.26
C VAL A 370 3.78 -10.18 2.66
N GLN A 371 4.89 -10.81 3.04
CA GLN A 371 5.09 -11.28 4.41
C GLN A 371 5.85 -10.24 5.24
N MET A 372 5.21 -9.75 6.30
CA MET A 372 5.73 -8.74 7.23
C MET A 372 5.22 -9.02 8.66
N GLY A 373 5.85 -8.41 9.67
CA GLY A 373 5.32 -8.49 11.04
C GLY A 373 4.11 -7.55 11.22
N LEU A 374 3.23 -7.91 12.14
CA LEU A 374 1.96 -7.22 12.41
C LEU A 374 1.93 -6.63 13.84
N PRO A 375 1.13 -5.59 14.11
CA PRO A 375 1.17 -4.87 15.39
C PRO A 375 0.50 -5.61 16.56
N ILE A 376 -0.30 -6.64 16.28
CA ILE A 376 -1.02 -7.41 17.31
C ILE A 376 -0.43 -8.82 17.41
N PRO A 377 0.11 -9.23 18.57
CA PRO A 377 0.58 -10.60 18.77
C PRO A 377 -0.49 -11.63 18.43
N GLY A 378 -0.12 -12.64 17.64
CA GLY A 378 -1.04 -13.70 17.16
C GLY A 378 -1.89 -13.32 15.95
N ALA A 379 -1.85 -12.07 15.48
CA ALA A 379 -2.41 -11.72 14.18
C ALA A 379 -1.57 -12.37 13.08
N LEU A 380 -2.26 -12.98 12.12
CA LEU A 380 -1.70 -13.68 10.96
C LEU A 380 -1.90 -12.90 9.67
N ILE A 381 -2.86 -11.98 9.65
CA ILE A 381 -3.21 -11.17 8.48
C ILE A 381 -3.64 -9.76 8.88
N GLN A 382 -3.24 -8.80 8.07
CA GLN A 382 -3.75 -7.43 8.04
C GLN A 382 -4.10 -7.06 6.60
N ILE A 383 -5.26 -6.41 6.40
CA ILE A 383 -5.72 -5.99 5.06
C ILE A 383 -5.96 -4.49 5.09
N ASP A 384 -5.22 -3.73 4.28
CA ASP A 384 -5.62 -2.36 3.95
C ASP A 384 -6.35 -2.32 2.60
N ALA A 385 -7.15 -1.27 2.38
CA ALA A 385 -7.94 -1.14 1.18
C ALA A 385 -8.08 0.32 0.73
N ILE A 386 -8.33 0.49 -0.56
CA ILE A 386 -8.78 1.73 -1.18
C ILE A 386 -10.05 1.42 -1.97
N ALA A 387 -11.08 2.22 -1.78
CA ALA A 387 -12.30 2.20 -2.59
C ALA A 387 -12.46 3.54 -3.32
N ALA A 388 -13.07 3.50 -4.50
CA ALA A 388 -13.35 4.68 -5.31
C ALA A 388 -14.85 4.76 -5.59
N ALA A 389 -15.48 5.89 -5.26
CA ALA A 389 -16.91 6.06 -5.39
C ALA A 389 -17.35 5.89 -6.86
N GLY A 390 -18.31 4.98 -7.09
CA GLY A 390 -18.83 4.70 -8.43
C GLY A 390 -17.98 3.72 -9.25
N ALA A 391 -16.85 3.23 -8.72
CA ALA A 391 -15.99 2.27 -9.39
C ALA A 391 -16.71 0.95 -9.73
N ALA A 392 -17.71 0.56 -8.94
CA ALA A 392 -18.58 -0.58 -9.27
C ALA A 392 -19.18 -0.48 -10.69
N ARG A 393 -19.45 0.75 -11.17
CA ARG A 393 -20.10 1.02 -12.46
C ARG A 393 -19.15 1.35 -13.59
N THR A 394 -17.99 1.93 -13.29
CA THR A 394 -17.14 2.61 -14.28
C THR A 394 -15.73 2.04 -14.38
N ALA A 395 -15.29 1.21 -13.43
CA ALA A 395 -13.90 0.80 -13.42
C ALA A 395 -13.54 -0.13 -14.59
N GLN A 396 -12.33 0.03 -15.09
CA GLN A 396 -11.72 -0.86 -16.06
C GLN A 396 -10.64 -1.68 -15.36
N VAL A 397 -10.53 -2.96 -15.68
CA VAL A 397 -9.71 -3.91 -14.93
C VAL A 397 -8.77 -4.64 -15.88
N ALA A 398 -7.47 -4.49 -15.68
CA ALA A 398 -6.47 -5.25 -16.40
C ALA A 398 -6.34 -6.65 -15.78
N VAL A 399 -6.65 -7.68 -16.57
CA VAL A 399 -6.47 -9.11 -16.25
C VAL A 399 -7.05 -9.53 -14.89
N SER A 400 -8.29 -10.03 -14.89
CA SER A 400 -8.93 -10.59 -13.69
C SER A 400 -9.77 -11.80 -14.07
N ASP A 401 -9.38 -13.00 -13.62
CA ASP A 401 -10.11 -14.23 -13.93
C ASP A 401 -9.99 -15.27 -12.80
N ARG A 402 -11.15 -15.67 -12.24
CA ARG A 402 -11.25 -16.71 -11.21
C ARG A 402 -10.98 -18.11 -11.76
N SER A 403 -11.13 -18.34 -13.07
CA SER A 403 -10.92 -19.63 -13.70
C SER A 403 -9.43 -20.05 -13.67
N LEU A 404 -8.53 -19.06 -13.64
CA LEU A 404 -7.08 -19.26 -13.57
C LEU A 404 -6.62 -19.73 -12.19
N TRP A 405 -7.37 -19.43 -11.13
CA TRP A 405 -7.09 -19.85 -9.75
C TRP A 405 -7.28 -21.36 -9.51
N LYS A 406 -8.29 -21.97 -10.12
CA LYS A 406 -8.69 -23.36 -9.79
C LYS A 406 -7.92 -24.43 -10.57
N ARG A 407 -7.11 -24.07 -11.57
CA ARG A 407 -6.26 -25.02 -12.30
C ARG A 407 -4.96 -25.29 -11.53
N GLY A 408 -5.06 -26.05 -10.43
CA GLY A 408 -3.87 -26.38 -9.65
C GLY A 408 -4.07 -27.06 -8.29
N ARG A 409 -5.31 -27.39 -7.88
CA ARG A 409 -5.51 -28.31 -6.75
C ARG A 409 -5.28 -29.75 -7.21
N ARG A 410 -4.03 -30.09 -7.47
CA ARG A 410 -3.53 -31.47 -7.50
C ARG A 410 -2.21 -31.53 -6.77
#